data_AF-A0A450TBU7-F1
#
_entry.id   AF-A0A450TBU7-F1
#
_cell.length_a   1.000
_cell.length_b   1.000
_cell.length_c   1.000
_cell.angle_alpha   90.00
_cell.angle_beta   90.00
_cell.angle_gamma   90.00
#
_symmetry.space_group_name_H-M   'P 1'
#
loop_
_entity.id
_entity.type
_entity.pdbx_description
1 polymer ?
#
loop_
_entity_poly.entity_id
_entity_poly.type
_entity_poly.pdbx_seq_one_letter_code
_entity_poly.pdbx_strand_id
1 'polypeptide(L)'
;METITKGHFTLKQIFTDNWGRFASNNHSKITFSAAYNVWKVMNCREPGGLGYATYACPDHPDQVTHVPRTCKSRFCSVCAKIQVD
;
A
#
# COMPACT_ATOMS: atom_id res chain seq x y z
N MET A 1 23.61 -14.56 7.38
CA MET A 1 22.35 -13.78 7.38
C MET A 1 22.26 -13.12 6.02
N GLU A 2 21.55 -13.73 5.08
CA GLU A 2 21.53 -13.26 3.69
C GLU A 2 20.71 -11.96 3.61
N THR A 3 21.40 -10.86 3.38
CA THR A 3 20.79 -9.58 3.06
C THR A 3 20.20 -9.69 1.66
N ILE A 4 18.89 -9.95 1.58
CA ILE A 4 18.13 -9.80 0.35
C ILE A 4 18.34 -8.36 -0.13
N THR A 5 19.19 -8.19 -1.14
CA THR A 5 19.39 -6.94 -1.86
C THR A 5 18.02 -6.45 -2.33
N LYS A 6 17.65 -5.20 -1.95
CA LYS A 6 16.40 -4.54 -2.39
C LYS A 6 16.22 -4.78 -3.88
N GLY A 7 15.29 -5.65 -4.26
CA GLY A 7 14.88 -5.78 -5.65
C GLY A 7 14.41 -4.42 -6.16
N HIS A 8 14.70 -4.11 -7.43
CA HIS A 8 14.36 -2.86 -8.10
C HIS A 8 12.83 -2.59 -8.18
N PHE A 9 12.00 -3.50 -7.67
CA PHE A 9 10.55 -3.46 -7.78
C PHE A 9 9.89 -3.56 -6.41
N THR A 10 8.87 -2.72 -6.19
CA THR A 10 8.01 -2.78 -5.00
C THR A 10 6.77 -3.63 -5.28
N LEU A 11 6.18 -4.22 -4.24
CA LEU A 11 4.93 -4.96 -4.39
C LEU A 11 3.79 -4.06 -4.90
N LYS A 12 3.77 -2.81 -4.44
CA LYS A 12 2.87 -1.77 -4.96
C LYS A 12 3.05 -1.59 -6.46
N GLN A 13 4.29 -1.42 -6.94
CA GLN A 13 4.58 -1.24 -8.37
C GLN A 13 4.12 -2.43 -9.20
N ILE A 14 4.42 -3.65 -8.76
CA ILE A 14 4.02 -4.88 -9.46
C ILE A 14 2.49 -4.93 -9.65
N PHE A 15 1.72 -4.62 -8.61
CA PHE A 15 0.26 -4.58 -8.73
C PHE A 15 -0.23 -3.41 -9.59
N THR A 16 0.32 -2.20 -9.42
CA THR A 16 -0.06 -1.04 -10.24
C THR A 16 0.10 -1.33 -11.73
N ASP A 17 1.20 -1.98 -12.13
CA ASP A 17 1.52 -2.22 -13.54
C ASP A 17 0.71 -3.37 -14.16
N ASN A 18 0.35 -4.39 -13.37
CA ASN A 18 -0.14 -5.66 -13.90
C ASN A 18 -1.58 -6.01 -13.49
N TRP A 19 -2.11 -5.40 -12.41
CA TRP A 19 -3.38 -5.83 -11.81
C TRP A 19 -4.56 -5.73 -12.77
N GLY A 20 -4.66 -4.65 -13.56
CA GLY A 20 -5.75 -4.48 -14.52
C GLY A 20 -5.84 -5.65 -15.52
N ARG A 21 -4.72 -5.99 -16.16
CA ARG A 21 -4.64 -7.12 -17.10
C ARG A 21 -4.92 -8.46 -16.40
N PHE A 22 -4.35 -8.68 -15.22
CA PHE A 22 -4.57 -9.91 -14.45
C PHE A 22 -6.05 -10.07 -14.06
N ALA A 23 -6.68 -8.99 -13.59
CA ALA A 23 -8.06 -8.99 -13.13
C ALA A 23 -9.03 -9.25 -14.27
N SER A 24 -8.85 -8.63 -15.45
CA SER A 24 -9.69 -8.91 -16.62
C SER A 24 -9.65 -10.38 -17.03
N ASN A 25 -8.45 -10.99 -17.05
CA ASN A 25 -8.25 -12.38 -17.46
C ASN A 25 -8.73 -13.41 -16.41
N ASN A 26 -8.91 -13.01 -15.15
CA ASN A 26 -9.22 -13.91 -14.03
C ASN A 26 -10.43 -13.45 -13.21
N HIS A 27 -11.28 -12.56 -13.74
CA HIS A 27 -12.32 -11.88 -12.97
C HIS A 27 -13.24 -12.84 -12.20
N SER A 28 -13.59 -13.99 -12.78
CA SER A 28 -14.44 -15.01 -12.15
C SER A 28 -13.79 -15.74 -10.97
N LYS A 29 -12.46 -15.69 -10.86
CA LYS A 29 -11.67 -16.33 -9.80
C LYS A 29 -11.28 -15.36 -8.67
N ILE A 30 -11.47 -14.06 -8.88
CA ILE A 30 -11.05 -13.03 -7.92
C ILE A 30 -12.21 -12.70 -7.01
N THR A 31 -12.07 -13.03 -5.73
CA THR A 31 -13.01 -12.61 -4.71
C THR A 31 -12.90 -11.11 -4.45
N PHE A 32 -13.99 -10.50 -3.97
CA PHE A 32 -13.97 -9.11 -3.52
C PHE A 32 -12.87 -8.85 -2.49
N SER A 33 -12.65 -9.76 -1.53
CA SER A 33 -11.62 -9.60 -0.50
C SER A 33 -10.20 -9.58 -1.09
N ALA A 34 -9.92 -10.40 -2.10
CA ALA A 34 -8.64 -10.38 -2.81
C ALA A 34 -8.47 -9.06 -3.57
N ALA A 35 -9.49 -8.65 -4.34
CA ALA A 35 -9.45 -7.39 -5.07
C ALA A 35 -9.26 -6.17 -4.16
N TYR A 36 -9.99 -6.13 -3.03
CA TYR A 36 -9.88 -5.06 -2.05
C TYR A 36 -8.49 -5.01 -1.39
N ASN A 37 -7.90 -6.17 -1.08
CA ASN A 37 -6.54 -6.21 -0.54
C ASN A 37 -5.50 -5.69 -1.54
N VAL A 38 -5.61 -6.05 -2.82
CA VAL A 38 -4.71 -5.52 -3.86
C VAL A 38 -4.92 -4.01 -4.03
N TRP A 39 -6.17 -3.54 -4.06
CA TRP A 39 -6.47 -2.11 -4.07
C TRP A 39 -5.84 -1.36 -2.90
N LYS A 40 -5.91 -1.90 -1.67
CA LYS A 40 -5.25 -1.29 -0.50
C LYS A 40 -3.73 -1.22 -0.68
N VAL A 41 -3.09 -2.26 -1.23
CA VAL A 41 -1.63 -2.25 -1.48
C VAL A 41 -1.26 -1.19 -2.51
N MET A 42 -2.02 -1.08 -3.61
CA MET A 42 -1.82 -0.04 -4.64
C MET A 42 -2.04 1.38 -4.08
N ASN A 43 -2.92 1.55 -3.09
CA ASN A 43 -3.21 2.84 -2.46
C ASN A 43 -2.44 3.05 -1.13
N CYS A 44 -1.46 2.19 -0.83
CA CYS A 44 -0.69 2.31 0.40
C CYS A 44 0.10 3.62 0.42
N ARG A 45 -0.06 4.39 1.51
CA ARG A 45 0.53 5.72 1.72
C ARG A 45 0.14 6.76 0.67
N GLU A 46 -0.97 6.54 -0.03
CA GLU A 46 -1.54 7.54 -0.95
C GLU A 46 -2.61 8.38 -0.22
N PRO A 47 -2.40 9.70 -0.05
CA PRO A 47 -3.38 10.58 0.58
C PRO A 47 -4.75 10.54 -0.11
N GLY A 48 -4.79 10.48 -1.44
CA GLY A 48 -6.04 10.39 -2.21
C GLY A 48 -6.68 9.00 -2.22
N GLY A 49 -5.95 7.96 -1.79
CA GLY A 49 -6.42 6.58 -1.80
C GLY A 49 -6.94 6.15 -0.44
N LEU A 50 -6.02 5.88 0.49
CA LEU A 50 -6.38 5.47 1.85
C LEU A 50 -6.64 6.65 2.78
N GLY A 51 -6.44 7.90 2.35
CA GLY A 51 -6.53 9.07 3.24
C GLY A 51 -5.28 9.26 4.08
N TYR A 52 -5.33 10.28 4.93
CA TYR A 52 -4.25 10.67 5.83
C TYR A 52 -4.82 11.19 7.15
N ALA A 53 -3.99 11.18 8.19
CA ALA A 53 -4.27 11.90 9.42
C ALA A 53 -3.55 13.25 9.38
N THR A 54 -4.18 14.27 9.96
CA THR A 54 -3.62 15.62 10.06
C THR A 54 -3.26 15.90 11.50
N TYR A 55 -2.03 16.35 11.73
CA TYR A 55 -1.52 16.72 13.04
C TYR A 55 -1.05 18.17 13.00
N ALA A 56 -1.32 18.93 14.06
CA ALA A 56 -0.82 20.27 14.26
C ALA A 56 -0.34 20.40 15.71
N CYS A 57 0.72 21.18 15.92
CA CYS A 57 1.15 21.53 17.27
C CYS A 57 0.15 22.52 17.89
N PRO A 58 -0.30 22.34 19.15
CA PRO A 58 -1.19 23.30 19.78
C PRO A 58 -0.61 24.72 19.85
N ASP A 59 0.71 24.84 20.04
CA ASP A 59 1.42 26.11 20.13
C ASP A 59 1.76 26.72 18.75
N HIS A 60 1.69 25.91 17.69
CA HIS A 60 2.00 26.31 16.31
C HIS A 60 0.92 25.74 15.36
N PRO A 61 -0.32 26.28 15.43
CA PRO A 61 -1.48 25.72 14.71
C PRO A 61 -1.35 25.82 13.18
N ASP A 62 -0.46 26.69 12.69
CA ASP A 62 -0.10 26.85 11.29
C ASP A 62 0.84 25.75 10.78
N GLN A 63 1.54 25.04 11.66
CA GLN A 63 2.45 23.95 11.32
C GLN A 63 1.71 22.62 11.26
N VAL A 64 1.21 22.28 10.07
CA VAL A 64 0.40 21.10 9.83
C VAL A 64 1.21 19.99 9.16
N THR A 65 1.15 18.77 9.71
CA THR A 65 1.74 17.56 9.11
C THR A 65 0.64 16.58 8.70
N HIS A 66 0.71 16.10 7.46
CA HIS A 66 -0.16 15.04 6.95
C HIS A 66 0.58 13.70 6.96
N VAL A 67 0.02 12.71 7.64
CA VAL A 67 0.57 11.34 7.70
C VAL A 67 -0.34 10.40 6.92
N PRO A 68 0.08 9.94 5.73
CA PRO A 68 -0.71 9.02 4.92
C PRO A 68 -0.96 7.68 5.61
N ARG A 69 -2.18 7.16 5.49
CA ARG A 69 -2.54 5.85 6.05
C ARG A 69 -1.84 4.73 5.30
N THR A 70 -1.45 3.69 6.06
CA THR A 70 -0.84 2.48 5.49
C THR A 70 -1.92 1.44 5.19
N CYS A 71 -1.63 0.53 4.26
CA CYS A 71 -2.59 -0.48 3.79
C CYS A 71 -2.95 -1.57 4.81
N LYS A 72 -2.18 -1.69 5.91
CA LYS A 72 -2.30 -2.78 6.91
C LYS A 72 -2.44 -4.16 6.25
N SER A 73 -1.66 -4.37 5.18
CA SER A 73 -1.57 -5.64 4.47
C SER A 73 -0.63 -6.59 5.23
N ARG A 74 -0.84 -7.90 5.07
CA ARG A 74 0.08 -8.93 5.58
C ARG A 74 1.48 -8.83 4.96
N PHE A 75 1.62 -8.14 3.84
CA PHE A 75 2.90 -7.92 3.17
C PHE A 75 3.21 -6.42 3.08
N CYS A 76 4.46 -6.06 3.32
CA CYS A 76 4.93 -4.70 3.11
C CYS A 76 4.83 -4.33 1.63
N SER A 77 4.08 -3.26 1.33
CA SER A 77 3.93 -2.73 -0.04
C SER A 77 5.25 -2.37 -0.75
N VAL A 78 6.34 -2.15 0.01
CA VAL A 78 7.65 -1.75 -0.54
C VAL A 78 8.57 -2.96 -0.73
N CYS A 79 8.73 -3.79 0.29
CA CYS A 79 9.72 -4.87 0.29
C CYS A 79 9.12 -6.28 0.26
N ALA A 80 7.79 -6.41 0.19
CA ALA A 80 7.05 -7.68 0.20
C ALA A 80 7.30 -8.60 1.41
N LYS A 81 8.06 -8.15 2.42
CA LYS A 81 8.23 -8.89 3.66
C LYS A 81 6.90 -9.03 4.38
N ILE A 82 6.68 -10.20 4.97
CA ILE A 82 5.53 -10.46 5.83
C ILE A 82 5.60 -9.49 7.03
N GLN A 83 4.48 -8.83 7.32
CA GLN A 83 4.33 -8.08 8.57
C GLN A 83 4.23 -9.11 9.69
N VAL A 84 5.28 -9.18 10.49
CA VAL A 84 5.32 -9.91 11.76
C VAL A 84 5.03 -8.91 12.87
N ASP A 85 4.23 -9.32 13.85
CA ASP A 85 3.93 -8.52 15.05
C ASP A 85 5.19 -8.25 15.87
#